data_AF-A0A7S0ZLE3-F1
#
_entry.id   AF-A0A7S0ZLE3-F1
#
_cell.length_a   1.000
_cell.length_b   1.000
_cell.length_c   1.000
_cell.angle_alpha   90.00
_cell.angle_beta   90.00
_cell.angle_gamma   90.00
#
_symmetry.space_group_name_H-M   'P 1'
#
loop_
_entity.id
_entity.type
_entity.pdbx_description
1 polymer ?
#
loop_
_entity_poly.entity_id
_entity_poly.type
_entity_poly.pdbx_seq_one_letter_code
_entity_poly.pdbx_strand_id
1 'polypeptide(L)'
;STDPPPQSTDQLPHDSIENLQPMAKPKEQPKLSETGELAKRYLTSTVAPLLRVGLKQVASEKPSDPIGHLADFLESHHPNPVVKPIYFVFGVDGSGKNALCERLQSEFNWKWLEAGDVLRSEVESSESFDGKLITECIEKGKSVPTEVTIKLI
;
A
#
# COMPACT_ATOMS: atom_id res chain seq x y z
N SER A 1 -64.05 37.33 -70.33
CA SER A 1 -64.22 35.92 -69.95
C SER A 1 -62.84 35.32 -69.89
N THR A 2 -62.18 35.13 -68.76
CA THR A 2 -62.56 35.13 -67.34
C THR A 2 -61.25 35.32 -66.57
N ASP A 3 -61.21 36.29 -65.67
CA ASP A 3 -60.09 36.56 -64.79
C ASP A 3 -59.86 35.41 -63.78
N PRO A 4 -58.61 35.11 -63.39
CA PRO A 4 -58.34 34.19 -62.28
C PRO A 4 -58.64 34.85 -60.91
N PRO A 5 -59.11 34.08 -59.90
CA PRO A 5 -59.64 34.58 -58.63
C PRO A 5 -58.55 34.87 -57.58
N PRO A 6 -58.90 35.49 -56.42
CA PRO A 6 -58.01 36.35 -55.63
C PRO A 6 -57.16 35.60 -54.60
N GLN A 7 -56.05 36.24 -54.22
CA GLN A 7 -55.21 35.87 -53.08
C GLN A 7 -55.90 36.21 -51.75
N SER A 8 -55.97 35.26 -50.81
CA SER A 8 -56.00 35.58 -49.38
C SER A 8 -55.45 34.44 -48.51
N THR A 9 -54.32 34.72 -47.87
CA THR A 9 -54.00 34.53 -46.45
C THR A 9 -54.14 33.13 -45.82
N ASP A 10 -53.01 32.49 -45.53
CA ASP A 10 -52.70 32.16 -44.13
C ASP A 10 -51.19 32.29 -43.90
N GLN A 11 -50.84 32.95 -42.81
CA GLN A 11 -49.49 33.38 -42.44
C GLN A 11 -48.92 32.47 -41.34
N LEU A 12 -47.58 32.32 -41.40
CA LEU A 12 -46.61 31.84 -40.39
C LEU A 12 -46.40 30.32 -40.25
N PRO A 13 -45.22 29.84 -39.76
CA PRO A 13 -43.90 30.51 -39.58
C PRO A 13 -42.71 29.60 -40.02
N HIS A 14 -41.62 30.14 -40.60
CA HIS A 14 -40.35 29.38 -40.62
C HIS A 14 -39.09 30.26 -40.56
N ASP A 15 -39.14 31.41 -39.88
CA ASP A 15 -37.92 32.06 -39.38
C ASP A 15 -37.77 31.72 -37.90
N SER A 16 -37.09 30.60 -37.58
CA SER A 16 -36.44 30.34 -36.28
C SER A 16 -35.89 28.90 -36.17
N ILE A 17 -34.99 28.47 -37.07
CA ILE A 17 -34.04 27.38 -36.72
C ILE A 17 -32.67 27.69 -37.33
N GLU A 18 -32.10 28.82 -36.95
CA GLU A 18 -30.66 29.05 -37.14
C GLU A 18 -30.09 29.76 -35.90
N ASN A 19 -30.24 29.11 -34.75
CA ASN A 19 -29.50 29.47 -33.54
C ASN A 19 -29.46 28.29 -32.55
N LEU A 20 -29.03 27.12 -33.01
CA LEU A 20 -28.45 26.13 -32.10
C LEU A 20 -26.98 26.46 -31.97
N GLN A 21 -26.63 27.13 -30.88
CA GLN A 21 -25.23 27.30 -30.47
C GLN A 21 -24.53 25.93 -30.49
N PRO A 22 -23.31 25.81 -31.04
CA PRO A 22 -22.61 24.54 -31.02
C PRO A 22 -22.42 24.10 -29.58
N MET A 23 -22.88 22.88 -29.26
CA MET A 23 -22.71 22.27 -27.95
C MET A 23 -21.23 22.37 -27.55
N ALA A 24 -20.99 22.83 -26.32
CA ALA A 24 -19.66 22.95 -25.77
C ALA A 24 -18.88 21.65 -26.02
N LYS A 25 -17.72 21.78 -26.70
CA LYS A 25 -16.78 20.66 -26.87
C LYS A 25 -16.57 19.98 -25.52
N PRO A 26 -16.53 18.63 -25.45
CA PRO A 26 -16.17 17.94 -24.22
C PRO A 26 -14.90 18.58 -23.68
N LYS A 27 -14.93 19.05 -22.42
CA LYS A 27 -13.74 19.63 -21.78
C LYS A 27 -12.61 18.61 -21.90
N GLU A 28 -11.64 18.92 -22.75
CA GLU A 28 -10.49 18.06 -23.00
C GLU A 28 -9.79 17.88 -21.66
N GLN A 29 -9.84 16.66 -21.11
CA GLN A 29 -9.19 16.37 -19.84
C GLN A 29 -7.69 16.66 -20.03
N PRO A 30 -7.04 17.40 -19.11
CA PRO A 30 -5.62 17.70 -19.26
C PRO A 30 -4.87 16.37 -19.42
N LYS A 31 -4.13 16.24 -20.53
CA LYS A 31 -3.30 15.06 -20.79
C LYS A 31 -2.37 14.89 -19.60
N LEU A 32 -2.60 13.82 -18.86
CA LEU A 32 -1.90 13.56 -17.63
C LEU A 32 -0.47 13.12 -17.99
N SER A 33 0.53 13.56 -17.23
CA SER A 33 1.89 13.07 -17.42
C SER A 33 1.93 11.54 -17.31
N GLU A 34 2.93 10.88 -17.89
CA GLU A 34 3.10 9.42 -17.81
C GLU A 34 3.03 8.91 -16.36
N THR A 35 3.68 9.62 -15.42
CA THR A 35 3.60 9.37 -13.98
C THR A 35 2.17 9.47 -13.44
N GLY A 36 1.42 10.47 -13.89
CA GLY A 36 0.03 10.64 -13.46
C GLY A 36 -0.91 9.61 -14.07
N GLU A 37 -0.68 9.16 -15.31
CA GLU A 37 -1.44 8.03 -15.88
C GLU A 37 -1.21 6.74 -15.11
N LEU A 38 0.04 6.46 -14.71
CA LEU A 38 0.38 5.32 -13.87
C LEU A 38 -0.30 5.42 -12.49
N ALA A 39 -0.25 6.58 -11.84
CA ALA A 39 -0.93 6.82 -10.58
C ALA A 39 -2.45 6.64 -10.71
N LYS A 40 -3.05 7.18 -11.78
CA LYS A 40 -4.49 7.02 -12.06
C LYS A 40 -4.87 5.56 -12.27
N ARG A 41 -4.05 4.80 -13.01
CA ARG A 41 -4.25 3.35 -13.20
C ARG A 41 -4.20 2.64 -11.86
N TYR A 42 -3.15 2.84 -11.06
CA TYR A 42 -3.02 2.23 -9.73
C TYR A 42 -4.20 2.54 -8.81
N LEU A 43 -4.60 3.82 -8.71
CA LEU A 43 -5.75 4.23 -7.90
C LEU A 43 -7.05 3.54 -8.36
N THR A 44 -7.27 3.44 -9.68
CA THR A 44 -8.52 2.92 -10.24
C THR A 44 -8.57 1.40 -10.25
N SER A 45 -7.48 0.71 -10.59
CA SER A 45 -7.43 -0.74 -10.71
C SER A 45 -7.20 -1.45 -9.39
N THR A 46 -6.58 -0.76 -8.42
CA THR A 46 -6.03 -1.42 -7.24
C THR A 46 -6.61 -0.84 -5.96
N VAL A 47 -6.52 0.48 -5.76
CA VAL A 47 -6.99 1.11 -4.51
C VAL A 47 -8.51 1.15 -4.42
N ALA A 48 -9.21 1.54 -5.48
CA ALA A 48 -10.67 1.66 -5.47
C ALA A 48 -11.42 0.32 -5.21
N PRO A 49 -11.04 -0.80 -5.83
CA PRO A 49 -11.64 -2.10 -5.50
C PRO A 49 -11.37 -2.51 -4.05
N LEU A 50 -10.14 -2.31 -3.56
CA LEU A 50 -9.75 -2.69 -2.21
C LEU A 50 -10.55 -1.90 -1.16
N LEU A 51 -10.63 -0.57 -1.31
CA LEU A 51 -11.43 0.28 -0.44
C LEU A 51 -12.91 -0.09 -0.49
N ARG A 52 -13.44 -0.46 -1.66
CA ARG A 52 -14.84 -0.89 -1.78
C ARG A 52 -15.11 -2.15 -0.97
N VAL A 53 -14.19 -3.12 -0.97
CA VAL A 53 -14.34 -4.34 -0.16
C VAL A 53 -14.24 -4.01 1.33
N GLY A 54 -13.21 -3.26 1.74
CA GLY A 54 -13.02 -2.89 3.15
C GLY A 54 -14.18 -2.08 3.71
N LEU A 55 -14.67 -1.09 2.96
CA LEU A 55 -15.84 -0.30 3.36
C LEU A 55 -17.12 -1.13 3.41
N LYS A 56 -17.29 -2.10 2.49
CA LYS A 56 -18.43 -3.03 2.54
C LYS A 56 -18.38 -3.89 3.80
N GLN A 57 -17.19 -4.37 4.18
CA GLN A 57 -16.99 -5.16 5.38
C GLN A 57 -17.29 -4.36 6.65
N VAL A 58 -16.77 -3.13 6.76
CA VAL A 58 -17.07 -2.21 7.87
C VAL A 58 -18.57 -1.93 7.96
N ALA A 59 -19.25 -1.71 6.84
CA ALA A 59 -20.69 -1.48 6.81
C ALA A 59 -21.52 -2.69 7.25
N SER A 60 -21.02 -3.91 6.99
CA SER A 60 -21.68 -5.17 7.37
C SER A 60 -21.41 -5.57 8.83
N GLU A 61 -20.16 -5.50 9.28
CA GLU A 61 -19.73 -5.98 10.61
C GLU A 61 -19.96 -4.93 11.71
N LYS A 62 -20.06 -3.65 11.36
CA LYS A 62 -20.23 -2.52 12.29
C LYS A 62 -19.30 -2.60 13.50
N PRO A 63 -17.97 -2.67 13.28
CA PRO A 63 -17.00 -2.69 14.36
C PRO A 63 -17.13 -1.40 15.20
N SER A 64 -16.77 -1.50 16.48
CA SER A 64 -16.75 -0.37 17.42
C SER A 64 -15.77 0.73 16.99
N ASP A 65 -14.69 0.35 16.29
CA ASP A 65 -13.77 1.26 15.61
C ASP A 65 -13.74 0.98 14.09
N PRO A 66 -14.56 1.71 13.30
CA PRO A 66 -14.61 1.58 11.85
C PRO A 66 -13.30 1.94 11.15
N ILE A 67 -12.53 2.90 11.69
CA ILE A 67 -11.32 3.39 11.04
C ILE A 67 -10.17 2.41 11.33
N GLY A 68 -10.01 1.98 12.58
CA GLY A 68 -9.02 0.97 12.95
C GLY A 68 -9.22 -0.34 12.18
N HIS A 69 -10.46 -0.84 12.13
CA HIS A 69 -10.77 -2.05 11.38
C HIS A 69 -10.49 -1.91 9.87
N LEU A 70 -10.77 -0.74 9.29
CA LEU A 70 -10.43 -0.49 7.88
C LEU A 70 -8.92 -0.40 7.66
N ALA A 71 -8.18 0.21 8.59
CA ALA A 71 -6.72 0.26 8.53
C ALA A 71 -6.12 -1.15 8.56
N ASP A 72 -6.54 -1.99 9.52
CA ASP A 72 -6.11 -3.39 9.62
C ASP A 72 -6.48 -4.19 8.35
N PHE A 73 -7.65 -3.94 7.79
CA PHE A 73 -8.08 -4.54 6.52
C PHE A 73 -7.16 -4.13 5.36
N LEU A 74 -6.83 -2.85 5.23
CA LEU A 74 -5.98 -2.34 4.16
C LEU A 74 -4.54 -2.82 4.29
N GLU A 75 -4.02 -2.94 5.52
CA GLU A 75 -2.69 -3.49 5.77
C GLU A 75 -2.64 -4.99 5.45
N SER A 76 -3.64 -5.76 5.87
CA SER A 76 -3.70 -7.21 5.61
C SER A 76 -3.96 -7.57 4.15
N HIS A 77 -4.64 -6.70 3.39
CA HIS A 77 -4.98 -6.91 1.98
C HIS A 77 -4.16 -6.00 1.04
N HIS A 78 -3.01 -5.52 1.48
CA HIS A 78 -2.19 -4.60 0.71
C HIS A 78 -1.79 -5.22 -0.65
N PRO A 79 -2.09 -4.58 -1.79
CA PRO A 79 -2.02 -5.17 -3.12
C PRO A 79 -0.58 -5.37 -3.63
N ASN A 80 0.36 -4.65 -3.01
CA ASN A 80 1.78 -4.86 -3.15
C ASN A 80 2.31 -5.03 -1.73
N PRO A 81 2.25 -6.24 -1.13
CA PRO A 81 2.82 -6.42 0.20
C PRO A 81 4.25 -5.91 0.12
N VAL A 82 4.59 -4.95 0.97
CA VAL A 82 5.97 -4.48 1.06
C VAL A 82 6.75 -5.69 1.57
N VAL A 83 7.32 -6.45 0.63
CA VAL A 83 8.20 -7.55 0.96
C VAL A 83 9.38 -6.87 1.63
N LYS A 84 9.47 -6.98 2.95
CA LYS A 84 10.61 -6.49 3.71
C LYS A 84 11.72 -7.51 3.48
N PRO A 85 12.73 -7.22 2.65
CA PRO A 85 13.78 -8.18 2.39
C PRO A 85 14.56 -8.46 3.67
N ILE A 86 14.83 -9.73 3.95
CA ILE A 86 15.73 -10.16 5.01
C ILE A 86 17.07 -10.49 4.37
N TYR A 87 18.13 -9.81 4.81
CA TYR A 87 19.48 -10.05 4.33
C TYR A 87 20.29 -10.79 5.39
N PHE A 88 20.77 -11.98 5.04
CA PHE A 88 21.70 -12.73 5.87
C PHE A 88 23.13 -12.42 5.45
N VAL A 89 23.95 -11.95 6.38
CA VAL A 89 25.35 -11.56 6.13
C VAL A 89 26.29 -12.63 6.70
N PHE A 90 27.03 -13.32 5.84
CA PHE A 90 27.97 -14.39 6.20
C PHE A 90 29.40 -14.09 5.69
N GLY A 91 30.40 -14.82 6.18
CA GLY A 91 31.82 -14.62 5.83
C GLY A 91 32.79 -15.04 6.94
N VAL A 92 34.08 -14.83 6.73
CA VAL A 92 35.14 -15.17 7.69
C VAL A 92 35.25 -14.15 8.82
N ASP A 93 35.85 -14.54 9.95
CA ASP A 93 36.14 -13.62 11.05
C ASP A 93 37.08 -12.50 10.57
N GLY A 94 36.82 -11.27 11.01
CA GLY A 94 37.59 -10.10 10.58
C GLY A 94 37.26 -9.56 9.17
N SER A 95 36.29 -10.14 8.45
CA SER A 95 35.87 -9.63 7.12
C SER A 95 35.13 -8.29 7.13
N GLY A 96 34.89 -7.70 8.31
CA GLY A 96 34.24 -6.39 8.44
C GLY A 96 32.72 -6.40 8.28
N LYS A 97 32.05 -7.55 8.46
CA LYS A 97 30.57 -7.65 8.37
C LYS A 97 29.85 -6.66 9.29
N ASN A 98 30.33 -6.51 10.52
CA ASN A 98 29.70 -5.62 11.49
C ASN A 98 29.76 -4.17 11.01
N ALA A 99 30.92 -3.72 10.52
CA ALA A 99 31.08 -2.40 9.92
C ALA A 99 30.19 -2.20 8.67
N LEU A 100 29.98 -3.26 7.86
CA LEU A 100 29.03 -3.23 6.75
C LEU A 100 27.58 -3.06 7.24
N CYS A 101 27.16 -3.85 8.23
CA CYS A 101 25.81 -3.79 8.80
C CYS A 101 25.51 -2.43 9.44
N GLU A 102 26.46 -1.88 10.20
CA GLU A 102 26.37 -0.53 10.79
C GLU A 102 26.19 0.55 9.71
N ARG A 103 26.96 0.45 8.62
CA ARG A 103 26.83 1.37 7.49
C ARG A 103 25.47 1.25 6.81
N LEU A 104 24.99 0.02 6.56
CA LEU A 104 23.67 -0.24 5.98
C LEU A 104 22.54 0.32 6.86
N GLN A 105 22.65 0.16 8.18
CA GLN A 105 21.71 0.76 9.13
C GLN A 105 21.68 2.28 8.99
N SER A 106 22.86 2.93 8.91
CA SER A 106 22.95 4.40 8.79
C SER A 106 22.40 4.94 7.46
N GLU A 107 22.63 4.23 6.35
CA GLU A 107 22.26 4.68 5.01
C GLU A 107 20.80 4.40 4.67
N PHE A 108 20.25 3.26 5.12
CA PHE A 108 18.90 2.81 4.72
C PHE A 108 17.88 2.79 5.86
N ASN A 109 18.25 3.26 7.06
CA ASN A 109 17.43 3.20 8.28
C ASN A 109 16.94 1.76 8.57
N TRP A 110 17.80 0.77 8.31
CA TRP A 110 17.50 -0.63 8.57
C TRP A 110 17.77 -1.00 10.02
N LYS A 111 16.99 -1.95 10.53
CA LYS A 111 17.32 -2.64 11.77
C LYS A 111 18.17 -3.86 11.44
N TRP A 112 19.41 -3.88 11.90
CA TRP A 112 20.22 -5.10 11.90
C TRP A 112 20.04 -5.81 13.24
N LEU A 113 20.18 -7.13 13.23
CA LEU A 113 20.05 -7.99 14.41
C LEU A 113 21.29 -8.87 14.49
N GLU A 114 21.91 -8.91 15.66
CA GLU A 114 22.95 -9.89 15.98
C GLU A 114 22.35 -10.97 16.87
N ALA A 115 22.48 -12.24 16.49
CA ALA A 115 21.97 -13.34 17.31
C ALA A 115 22.54 -13.30 18.74
N GLY A 116 23.81 -12.93 18.89
CA GLY A 116 24.45 -12.79 20.21
C GLY A 116 23.81 -11.70 21.08
N ASP A 117 23.38 -10.58 20.50
CA ASP A 117 22.73 -9.49 21.24
C ASP A 117 21.32 -9.88 21.68
N VAL A 118 20.56 -10.50 20.78
CA VAL A 118 19.23 -11.02 21.08
C VAL A 118 19.29 -12.02 22.24
N LEU A 119 20.22 -12.98 22.18
CA LEU A 119 20.41 -13.97 23.23
C LEU A 119 20.84 -13.34 24.56
N ARG A 120 21.76 -12.38 24.56
CA ARG A 120 22.18 -11.66 25.77
C ARG A 120 21.05 -10.85 26.39
N SER A 121 20.26 -10.17 25.56
CA SER A 121 19.12 -9.39 26.02
C SER A 121 18.05 -10.26 26.68
N GLU A 122 17.84 -11.48 26.19
CA GLU A 122 16.92 -12.44 26.80
C GLU A 122 17.42 -12.90 28.17
N VAL A 123 18.72 -13.17 28.30
CA VAL A 123 19.36 -13.53 29.59
C VAL A 123 19.28 -12.39 30.60
N GLU A 124 19.44 -11.15 30.16
CA GLU A 124 19.37 -9.96 31.02
C GLU A 124 17.94 -9.59 31.41
N SER A 125 16.94 -9.85 30.54
CA SER A 125 15.58 -9.34 30.74
C SER A 125 14.73 -10.13 31.73
N SER A 126 15.04 -11.39 32.05
CA SER A 126 14.19 -12.16 32.97
C SER A 126 14.77 -13.50 33.45
N GLU A 127 14.20 -14.02 34.55
CA GLU A 127 14.28 -15.44 34.94
C GLU A 127 13.48 -16.37 33.98
N SER A 128 13.44 -16.09 32.67
CA SER A 128 12.73 -16.93 31.72
C SER A 128 13.38 -18.32 31.61
N PHE A 129 12.57 -19.32 31.27
CA PHE A 129 13.08 -20.66 30.98
C PHE A 129 14.11 -20.62 29.84
N ASP A 130 13.86 -19.79 28.83
CA ASP A 130 14.73 -19.63 27.67
C ASP A 130 16.05 -18.95 28.07
N GLY A 131 16.03 -17.91 28.92
CA GLY A 131 17.24 -17.27 29.45
C GLY A 131 18.12 -18.22 30.27
N LYS A 132 17.52 -19.09 31.10
CA LYS A 132 18.24 -20.13 31.85
C LYS A 132 18.88 -21.15 30.92
N LEU A 133 18.15 -21.60 29.90
CA LEU A 133 18.65 -22.54 28.89
C LEU A 133 19.80 -21.93 28.07
N ILE A 134 19.68 -20.67 27.67
CA ILE A 134 20.74 -19.93 26.96
C ILE A 134 22.00 -19.83 27.84
N THR A 135 21.84 -19.47 29.12
CA THR A 135 22.94 -19.39 30.08
C THR A 135 23.65 -20.73 30.23
N GLU A 136 22.89 -21.82 30.42
CA GLU A 136 23.44 -23.18 30.53
C GLU A 136 24.20 -23.60 29.25
N CYS A 137 23.66 -23.27 28.08
CA CYS A 137 24.34 -23.53 26.81
C CYS A 137 25.67 -22.76 26.71
N ILE A 138 25.67 -21.47 27.05
CA ILE A 138 26.87 -20.62 27.01
C ILE A 138 27.94 -21.14 27.99
N GLU A 139 27.56 -21.46 29.23
CA GLU A 139 28.48 -22.00 30.25
C GLU A 139 29.09 -23.35 29.84
N LYS A 140 28.32 -24.20 29.17
CA LYS A 140 28.77 -25.51 28.68
C LYS A 140 29.50 -25.44 27.33
N GLY A 141 29.67 -24.25 26.75
CA GLY A 141 30.26 -24.08 25.42
C GLY A 141 29.45 -24.77 24.31
N LYS A 142 28.13 -24.91 24.49
CA LYS A 142 27.22 -25.52 23.53
C LYS A 142 26.44 -24.45 22.79
N SER A 143 26.11 -24.73 21.52
CA SER A 143 25.20 -23.88 20.76
C SER A 143 23.80 -23.89 21.37
N VAL A 144 23.16 -22.72 21.40
CA VAL A 144 21.75 -22.57 21.79
C VAL A 144 20.86 -23.27 20.75
N PRO A 145 19.80 -23.99 21.16
CA PRO A 145 18.86 -24.61 20.23
C PRO A 145 18.25 -23.62 19.24
N THR A 146 18.06 -24.08 18.00
CA THR A 146 17.52 -23.27 16.91
C THR A 146 16.11 -22.77 17.22
N GLU A 147 15.26 -23.60 17.82
CA GLU A 147 13.88 -23.24 18.19
C GLU A 147 13.83 -22.03 19.14
N VAL A 148 14.76 -21.96 20.09
CA VAL A 148 14.88 -20.82 21.01
C VAL A 148 15.35 -19.59 20.26
N THR A 149 16.35 -19.75 19.39
CA THR A 149 16.89 -18.64 18.59
C THR A 149 15.84 -18.06 17.63
N ILE A 150 15.04 -18.92 16.98
CA ILE A 150 13.94 -18.49 16.10
C ILE A 150 12.85 -17.78 16.88
N LYS A 151 12.52 -18.26 18.09
CA LYS A 151 11.48 -17.63 18.94
C LYS A 151 11.82 -16.20 19.33
N LEU A 152 13.11 -15.87 19.43
CA LEU A 152 13.59 -14.56 19.87
C LEU A 152 13.81 -13.55 18.72
N ILE A 153 13.72 -13.99 17.46
CA ILE A 153 13.87 -13.16 16.24
C ILE A 153 12.50 -12.77 15.69
#